data_AF-A0A955KIC3-F1
#
_entry.id   AF-A0A955KIC3-F1
#
_cell.length_a   1.000
_cell.length_b   1.000
_cell.length_c   1.000
_cell.angle_alpha   90.00
_cell.angle_beta   90.00
_cell.angle_gamma   90.00
#
_symmetry.space_group_name_H-M   'P 1'
#
loop_
_entity.id
_entity.type
_entity.pdbx_description
1 polymer ?
#
loop_
_entity_poly.entity_id
_entity_poly.type
_entity_poly.pdbx_seq_one_letter_code
_entity_poly.pdbx_strand_id
1 'polypeptide(L)'
;MLPTFWDIETSLENETFEVEVSLPYSEELLSSYDATPQDLIVQFYNKDTNYWEPQLTNINQSESTASFTTSHFSRYALSVVKEEPEPELTIDELFEQLQEAVRSSDLRSLPKYLLKKQIQLIKKFVDRDTKSSKKVAKKLLNNLEKKLKLYERLYRVDLVEAKDLVGEIKDKAYTK
;
A
#
# COMPACT_ATOMS: atom_id res chain seq x y z
N MET A 1 -38.72 -24.62 12.55
CA MET A 1 -38.11 -23.82 11.47
C MET A 1 -37.93 -22.41 12.00
N LEU A 2 -36.72 -21.87 11.96
CA LEU A 2 -36.50 -20.44 12.20
C LEU A 2 -37.13 -19.65 11.05
N PRO A 3 -37.72 -18.48 11.29
CA PRO A 3 -38.33 -17.69 10.22
C PRO A 3 -37.28 -17.31 9.17
N THR A 4 -37.65 -17.44 7.90
CA THR A 4 -36.80 -17.21 6.72
C THR A 4 -36.52 -15.72 6.45
N PHE A 5 -37.23 -14.82 7.13
CA PHE A 5 -37.06 -13.37 7.03
C PHE A 5 -37.58 -12.70 8.29
N TRP A 6 -36.82 -11.75 8.83
CA TRP A 6 -37.27 -10.83 9.87
C TRP A 6 -37.40 -9.45 9.23
N ASP A 7 -38.63 -8.96 9.15
CA ASP A 7 -38.91 -7.58 8.75
C ASP A 7 -39.01 -6.74 10.03
N ILE A 8 -38.03 -5.87 10.27
CA ILE A 8 -38.03 -4.95 11.41
C ILE A 8 -38.24 -3.55 10.84
N GLU A 9 -39.49 -3.09 10.87
CA GLU A 9 -39.85 -1.72 10.51
C GLU A 9 -39.85 -0.86 11.78
N THR A 10 -39.03 0.17 11.79
CA THR A 10 -38.86 1.08 12.93
C THR A 10 -38.82 2.51 12.39
N SER A 11 -39.55 3.39 13.08
CA SER A 11 -39.73 4.79 12.71
C SER A 11 -38.75 5.72 13.44
N LEU A 12 -37.66 5.19 13.99
CA LEU A 12 -36.65 6.00 14.66
C LEU A 12 -35.89 6.81 13.61
N GLU A 13 -35.77 8.12 13.85
CA GLU A 13 -34.96 9.00 13.01
C GLU A 13 -33.49 8.57 13.09
N ASN A 14 -32.77 8.60 11.96
CA ASN A 14 -31.33 8.33 11.97
C ASN A 14 -30.62 9.21 13.01
N GLU A 15 -29.56 8.71 13.62
CA GLU A 15 -28.78 9.38 14.68
C GLU A 15 -29.51 9.56 16.01
N THR A 16 -30.79 9.20 16.11
CA THR A 16 -31.55 9.26 17.39
C THR A 16 -31.52 7.96 18.17
N PHE A 17 -30.85 6.94 17.63
CA PHE A 17 -30.70 5.63 18.23
C PHE A 17 -29.31 5.07 18.00
N GLU A 18 -28.97 4.05 18.78
CA GLU A 18 -27.72 3.31 18.64
C GLU A 18 -28.06 1.82 18.75
N VAL A 19 -27.64 1.05 17.75
CA VAL A 19 -27.80 -0.40 17.72
C VAL A 19 -26.42 -1.03 17.55
N GLU A 20 -26.11 -1.98 18.42
CA GLU A 20 -25.00 -2.89 18.23
C GLU A 20 -25.48 -4.10 17.42
N VAL A 21 -24.81 -4.35 16.31
CA VAL A 21 -25.09 -5.49 15.44
C VAL A 21 -23.89 -6.43 15.49
N SER A 22 -24.14 -7.71 15.74
CA SER A 22 -23.13 -8.76 15.74
C SER A 22 -23.43 -9.77 14.65
N LEU A 23 -22.50 -9.93 13.70
CA LEU A 23 -22.59 -10.85 12.59
C LEU A 23 -21.64 -12.04 12.83
N PRO A 24 -22.14 -13.28 12.84
CA PRO A 24 -21.26 -14.45 12.90
C PRO A 24 -20.49 -14.60 11.59
N TYR A 25 -19.24 -15.08 11.68
CA TYR A 25 -18.44 -15.47 10.51
C TYR A 25 -17.88 -16.89 10.67
N SER A 26 -17.41 -17.46 9.56
CA SER A 26 -16.81 -18.80 9.54
C SER A 26 -15.32 -18.70 9.24
N GLU A 27 -14.49 -19.16 10.17
CA GLU A 27 -13.04 -19.24 9.99
C GLU A 27 -12.63 -20.18 8.85
N GLU A 28 -13.38 -21.27 8.63
CA GLU A 28 -13.19 -22.17 7.49
C GLU A 28 -13.42 -21.43 6.16
N LEU A 29 -14.48 -20.61 6.10
CA LEU A 29 -14.79 -19.81 4.92
C LEU A 29 -13.70 -18.75 4.68
N LEU A 30 -13.23 -18.07 5.73
CA LEU A 30 -12.11 -17.12 5.63
C LEU A 30 -10.84 -17.78 5.11
N SER A 31 -10.51 -18.95 5.64
CA SER A 31 -9.35 -19.73 5.21
C SER A 31 -9.44 -20.10 3.73
N SER A 32 -10.65 -20.38 3.22
CA SER A 32 -10.86 -20.66 1.79
C SER A 32 -10.60 -19.45 0.88
N TYR A 33 -10.67 -18.24 1.43
CA TYR A 33 -10.31 -16.99 0.77
C TYR A 33 -8.86 -16.57 1.04
N ASP A 34 -8.06 -17.39 1.74
CA ASP A 34 -6.71 -17.03 2.20
C ASP A 34 -6.74 -15.70 2.97
N ALA A 35 -7.70 -15.60 3.89
CA ALA A 35 -7.97 -14.44 4.72
C ALA A 35 -7.99 -14.84 6.19
N THR A 36 -7.69 -13.86 7.04
CA THR A 36 -7.72 -13.93 8.49
C THR A 36 -8.90 -13.14 9.03
N PRO A 37 -9.30 -13.35 10.29
CA PRO A 37 -10.34 -12.52 10.92
C PRO A 37 -10.03 -11.02 10.90
N GLN A 38 -8.76 -10.62 10.85
CA GLN A 38 -8.34 -9.22 10.78
C GLN A 38 -8.61 -8.58 9.40
N ASP A 39 -8.75 -9.39 8.36
CA ASP A 39 -9.08 -8.91 7.00
C ASP A 39 -10.58 -8.64 6.83
N LEU A 40 -11.39 -8.93 7.86
CA LEU A 40 -12.82 -8.70 7.85
C LEU A 40 -13.16 -7.25 8.14
N ILE A 41 -14.02 -6.69 7.30
CA ILE A 41 -14.68 -5.42 7.54
C ILE A 41 -16.15 -5.49 7.16
N VAL A 42 -16.99 -4.88 7.99
CA VAL A 42 -18.38 -4.62 7.66
C VAL A 42 -18.43 -3.42 6.73
N GLN A 43 -19.18 -3.55 5.64
CA GLN A 43 -19.50 -2.44 4.75
C GLN A 43 -20.99 -2.14 4.86
N PHE A 44 -21.36 -0.87 4.81
CA PHE A 44 -22.75 -0.44 4.67
C PHE A 44 -22.97 0.12 3.26
N TYR A 45 -24.17 -0.07 2.73
CA TYR A 45 -24.52 0.43 1.40
C TYR A 45 -25.05 1.86 1.50
N ASN A 46 -24.29 2.82 0.98
CA ASN A 46 -24.70 4.21 0.93
C ASN A 46 -25.58 4.43 -0.32
N LYS A 47 -26.87 4.75 -0.10
CA LYS A 47 -27.83 4.98 -1.18
C LYS A 47 -27.58 6.27 -1.95
N ASP A 48 -26.97 7.27 -1.32
CA ASP A 48 -26.71 8.57 -1.94
C ASP A 48 -25.54 8.49 -2.93
N THR A 49 -24.50 7.74 -2.56
CA THR A 49 -23.33 7.51 -3.40
C THR A 49 -23.49 6.30 -4.32
N ASN A 50 -24.43 5.39 -4.01
CA ASN A 50 -24.64 4.10 -4.68
C ASN A 50 -23.42 3.17 -4.57
N TYR A 51 -22.63 3.31 -3.51
CA TYR A 51 -21.43 2.50 -3.23
C TYR A 51 -21.50 1.84 -1.85
N TRP A 52 -20.69 0.80 -1.66
CA TRP A 52 -20.44 0.23 -0.35
C TRP A 52 -19.30 1.00 0.33
N GLU A 53 -19.51 1.36 1.58
CA GLU A 53 -18.57 2.15 2.38
C GLU A 53 -18.18 1.38 3.65
N PRO A 54 -16.91 1.46 4.08
CA PRO A 54 -16.43 0.71 5.24
C PRO A 54 -17.03 1.25 6.54
N GLN A 55 -17.44 0.34 7.42
CA GLN A 55 -17.89 0.62 8.78
C GLN A 55 -16.84 0.15 9.77
N LEU A 56 -16.62 0.94 10.83
CA LEU A 56 -15.74 0.54 11.91
C LEU A 56 -16.24 -0.77 12.55
N THR A 57 -15.43 -1.81 12.42
CA THR A 57 -15.78 -3.19 12.80
C THR A 57 -14.87 -3.66 13.92
N ASN A 58 -15.45 -4.27 14.95
CA ASN A 58 -14.73 -4.95 16.01
C ASN A 58 -14.83 -6.47 15.80
N ILE A 59 -13.70 -7.16 15.81
CA ILE A 59 -13.65 -8.60 15.56
C ILE A 59 -13.39 -9.33 16.88
N ASN A 60 -14.35 -10.13 17.32
CA ASN A 60 -14.18 -11.07 18.43
C ASN A 60 -13.87 -12.46 17.87
N GLN A 61 -12.59 -12.86 17.96
CA GLN A 61 -12.14 -14.17 17.48
C GLN A 61 -12.62 -15.32 18.34
N SER A 62 -12.76 -15.12 19.65
CA SER A 62 -13.21 -16.19 20.56
C SER A 62 -14.66 -16.61 20.33
N GLU A 63 -15.47 -15.71 19.79
CA GLU A 63 -16.88 -15.95 19.50
C GLU A 63 -17.16 -16.07 18.00
N SER A 64 -16.14 -15.91 17.16
CA SER A 64 -16.24 -15.83 15.69
C SER A 64 -17.32 -14.83 15.24
N THR A 65 -17.32 -13.64 15.84
CA THR A 65 -18.28 -12.56 15.55
C THR A 65 -17.59 -11.26 15.14
N ALA A 66 -18.19 -10.57 14.17
CA ALA A 66 -17.85 -9.20 13.80
C ALA A 66 -18.98 -8.28 14.29
N SER A 67 -18.66 -7.35 15.19
CA SER A 67 -19.63 -6.40 15.71
C SER A 67 -19.36 -4.98 15.23
N PHE A 68 -20.42 -4.20 15.11
CA PHE A 68 -20.35 -2.79 14.78
C PHE A 68 -21.55 -2.05 15.37
N THR A 69 -21.36 -0.77 15.62
CA THR A 69 -22.42 0.12 16.05
C THR A 69 -22.96 0.88 14.85
N THR A 70 -24.28 1.06 14.77
CA THR A 70 -24.90 1.96 13.81
C THR A 70 -26.06 2.73 14.43
N SER A 71 -26.30 3.92 13.88
CA SER A 71 -27.41 4.80 14.21
C SER A 71 -28.32 5.07 13.01
N HIS A 72 -28.17 4.29 11.93
CA HIS A 72 -28.97 4.44 10.71
C HIS A 72 -29.31 3.08 10.08
N PHE A 73 -30.48 3.01 9.43
CA PHE A 73 -30.90 1.81 8.71
C PHE A 73 -30.25 1.74 7.33
N SER A 74 -29.47 0.69 7.09
CA SER A 74 -28.86 0.42 5.80
C SER A 74 -28.76 -1.09 5.53
N ARG A 75 -28.27 -1.47 4.35
CA ARG A 75 -27.84 -2.83 4.06
C ARG A 75 -26.39 -2.96 4.53
N TYR A 76 -26.10 -4.02 5.27
CA TYR A 76 -24.76 -4.32 5.74
C TYR A 76 -24.28 -5.63 5.12
N ALA A 77 -22.98 -5.71 4.82
CA ALA A 77 -22.33 -6.91 4.32
C ALA A 77 -20.99 -7.09 5.01
N LEU A 78 -20.64 -8.34 5.31
CA LEU A 78 -19.31 -8.70 5.75
C LEU A 78 -18.45 -8.96 4.51
N SER A 79 -17.28 -8.35 4.47
CA SER A 79 -16.36 -8.44 3.34
C SER A 79 -14.95 -8.72 3.81
N VAL A 80 -14.16 -9.35 2.93
CA VAL A 80 -12.72 -9.49 3.12
C VAL A 80 -12.06 -8.36 2.33
N VAL A 81 -11.43 -7.43 3.03
CA VAL A 81 -10.52 -6.47 2.42
C VAL A 81 -9.13 -7.03 2.67
N LYS A 82 -8.61 -7.74 1.67
CA LYS A 82 -7.16 -7.90 1.60
C LYS A 82 -6.62 -6.52 1.31
N GLU A 83 -5.71 -6.01 2.14
CA GLU A 83 -4.80 -4.96 1.68
C GLU A 83 -4.21 -5.50 0.38
N GLU A 84 -4.64 -4.96 -0.77
CA GLU A 84 -3.94 -5.25 -2.01
C GLU A 84 -2.50 -4.81 -1.73
N PRO A 85 -1.50 -5.72 -1.80
CA PRO A 85 -0.12 -5.29 -1.64
C PRO A 85 0.06 -4.18 -2.66
N GLU A 86 0.47 -2.99 -2.21
CA GLU A 86 0.70 -1.87 -3.12
C GLU A 86 1.51 -2.40 -4.30
N PRO A 87 1.09 -2.11 -5.54
CA PRO A 87 1.68 -2.73 -6.72
C PRO A 87 3.19 -2.55 -6.63
N GLU A 88 3.92 -3.66 -6.44
CA GLU A 88 5.34 -3.58 -6.17
C GLU A 88 6.02 -2.86 -7.34
N LEU A 89 6.56 -1.67 -7.08
CA LEU A 89 7.17 -0.84 -8.11
C LEU A 89 8.18 -1.65 -8.93
N THR A 90 7.96 -1.74 -10.23
CA THR A 90 8.90 -2.38 -11.14
C THR A 90 10.25 -1.68 -11.08
N ILE A 91 11.32 -2.37 -11.46
CA ILE A 91 12.67 -1.77 -11.50
C ILE A 91 12.68 -0.50 -12.39
N ASP A 92 11.90 -0.50 -13.46
CA ASP A 92 11.76 0.66 -14.34
C ASP A 92 11.09 1.85 -13.64
N GLU A 93 10.00 1.61 -12.92
CA GLU A 93 9.31 2.64 -12.13
C GLU A 93 10.21 3.22 -11.04
N LEU A 94 10.98 2.38 -10.35
CA LEU A 94 11.97 2.82 -9.37
C LEU A 94 13.04 3.74 -10.00
N PHE A 95 13.48 3.45 -11.23
CA PHE A 95 14.42 4.33 -11.94
C PHE A 95 13.79 5.65 -12.39
N GLU A 96 12.50 5.68 -12.73
CA GLU A 96 11.80 6.92 -13.05
C GLU A 96 11.58 7.77 -11.80
N GLN A 97 11.15 7.17 -10.69
CA GLN A 97 11.03 7.86 -9.40
C GLN A 97 12.37 8.41 -8.93
N LEU A 98 13.47 7.66 -9.08
CA LEU A 98 14.79 8.13 -8.72
C LEU A 98 15.24 9.34 -9.57
N GLN A 99 14.89 9.36 -10.85
CA GLN A 99 15.16 10.52 -11.70
C GLN A 99 14.35 11.73 -11.26
N GLU A 100 13.09 11.54 -10.87
CA GLU A 100 12.22 12.61 -10.41
C GLU A 100 12.67 13.15 -9.05
N ALA A 101 13.00 12.29 -8.08
CA ALA A 101 13.55 12.69 -6.78
C ALA A 101 14.83 13.54 -6.94
N VAL A 102 15.72 13.17 -7.87
CA VAL A 102 16.90 13.99 -8.18
C VAL A 102 16.52 15.31 -8.87
N ARG A 103 15.49 15.30 -9.73
CA ARG A 103 15.04 16.50 -10.45
C ARG A 103 14.36 17.50 -9.51
N SER A 104 13.53 17.04 -8.59
CA SER A 104 12.78 17.83 -7.62
C SER A 104 13.64 18.33 -6.47
N SER A 105 14.75 17.65 -6.14
CA SER A 105 15.66 18.06 -5.06
C SER A 105 16.18 19.50 -5.17
N ASP A 106 16.70 20.06 -4.07
CA ASP A 106 17.29 21.42 -4.06
C ASP A 106 18.71 21.49 -4.66
N LEU A 107 19.18 20.43 -5.33
CA LEU A 107 20.49 20.42 -5.95
C LEU A 107 20.63 21.47 -7.07
N ARG A 108 21.84 21.99 -7.22
CA ARG A 108 22.20 22.84 -8.37
C ARG A 108 22.09 22.05 -9.68
N SER A 109 21.95 22.78 -10.79
CA SER A 109 21.77 22.22 -12.15
C SER A 109 22.86 21.20 -12.54
N LEU A 110 24.13 21.50 -12.27
CA LEU A 110 25.24 20.62 -12.64
C LEU A 110 25.24 19.29 -11.85
N PRO A 111 25.14 19.27 -10.50
CA PRO A 111 24.91 18.03 -9.74
C PRO A 111 23.72 17.20 -10.25
N LYS A 112 22.56 17.82 -10.48
CA LYS A 112 21.37 17.14 -11.02
C LYS A 112 21.66 16.47 -12.36
N TYR A 113 22.31 17.19 -13.27
CA TYR A 113 22.70 16.68 -14.58
C TYR A 113 23.64 15.46 -14.49
N LEU A 114 24.64 15.54 -13.61
CA LEU A 114 25.61 14.45 -13.42
C LEU A 114 24.97 13.21 -12.79
N LEU A 115 24.03 13.38 -11.84
CA LEU A 115 23.28 12.28 -11.26
C LEU A 115 22.36 11.65 -12.29
N LYS A 116 21.59 12.45 -13.04
CA LYS A 116 20.72 11.94 -14.12
C LYS A 116 21.48 11.09 -15.14
N LYS A 117 22.63 11.56 -15.62
CA LYS A 117 23.49 10.78 -16.53
C LYS A 117 23.96 9.46 -15.92
N GLN A 118 24.31 9.48 -14.64
CA GLN A 118 24.75 8.28 -13.94
C GLN A 118 23.60 7.28 -13.76
N ILE A 119 22.40 7.75 -13.41
CA ILE A 119 21.19 6.94 -13.27
C ILE A 119 20.86 6.25 -14.60
N GLN A 120 20.84 7.01 -15.71
CA GLN A 120 20.59 6.44 -17.05
C GLN A 120 21.64 5.40 -17.46
N LEU A 121 22.91 5.59 -17.08
CA LEU A 121 23.95 4.60 -17.33
C LEU A 121 23.71 3.32 -16.53
N ILE A 122 23.31 3.44 -15.27
CA ILE A 122 22.99 2.30 -14.41
C ILE A 122 21.82 1.52 -15.01
N LYS A 123 20.72 2.20 -15.37
CA LYS A 123 19.54 1.58 -16.00
C LYS A 123 19.93 0.72 -17.20
N LYS A 124 20.73 1.26 -18.13
CA LYS A 124 21.27 0.51 -19.28
C LYS A 124 22.04 -0.76 -18.93
N PHE A 125 22.71 -0.82 -17.78
CA PHE A 125 23.39 -2.05 -17.34
C PHE A 125 22.45 -3.03 -16.64
N VAL A 126 21.42 -2.53 -15.96
CA VAL A 126 20.36 -3.36 -15.37
C VAL A 126 19.55 -4.03 -16.48
N ASP A 127 19.11 -3.27 -17.49
CA ASP A 127 18.30 -3.75 -18.62
C ASP A 127 19.01 -4.84 -19.46
N ARG A 128 20.35 -4.85 -19.46
CA ARG A 128 21.14 -5.85 -20.19
C ARG A 128 21.10 -7.24 -19.55
N ASP A 129 20.72 -7.35 -18.29
CA ASP A 129 20.51 -8.58 -17.51
C ASP A 129 21.65 -9.63 -17.45
N THR A 130 22.81 -9.38 -18.08
CA THR A 130 23.96 -10.31 -18.03
C THR A 130 24.65 -10.28 -16.67
N LYS A 131 25.25 -11.41 -16.24
CA LYS A 131 26.04 -11.52 -14.99
C LYS A 131 27.09 -10.43 -14.83
N SER A 132 27.81 -10.09 -15.91
CA SER A 132 28.80 -9.03 -15.93
C SER A 132 28.16 -7.65 -15.79
N SER A 133 27.03 -7.39 -16.47
CA SER A 133 26.33 -6.10 -16.39
C SER A 133 25.72 -5.88 -15.02
N LYS A 134 25.14 -6.92 -14.39
CA LYS A 134 24.68 -6.90 -12.99
C LYS A 134 25.79 -6.52 -12.01
N LYS A 135 26.99 -7.11 -12.16
CA LYS A 135 28.15 -6.77 -11.32
C LYS A 135 28.57 -5.30 -11.49
N VAL A 136 28.55 -4.79 -12.72
CA VAL A 136 28.87 -3.38 -13.02
C VAL A 136 27.81 -2.45 -12.45
N ALA A 137 26.53 -2.72 -12.69
CA ALA A 137 25.41 -1.93 -12.20
C ALA A 137 25.39 -1.88 -10.66
N LYS A 138 25.62 -2.99 -9.96
CA LYS A 138 25.77 -3.01 -8.50
C LYS A 138 26.90 -2.10 -8.01
N LYS A 139 28.06 -2.12 -8.67
CA LYS A 139 29.18 -1.22 -8.34
C LYS A 139 28.80 0.26 -8.59
N LEU A 140 28.10 0.54 -9.68
CA LEU A 140 27.66 1.90 -10.01
C LEU A 140 26.60 2.42 -9.06
N LEU A 141 25.66 1.59 -8.59
CA LEU A 141 24.66 1.92 -7.56
C LEU A 141 25.33 2.25 -6.22
N ASN A 142 26.33 1.46 -5.80
CA ASN A 142 27.12 1.77 -4.59
C ASN A 142 27.86 3.11 -4.71
N ASN A 143 28.38 3.43 -5.90
CA ASN A 143 29.02 4.72 -6.15
C ASN A 143 28.01 5.86 -6.19
N LEU A 144 26.81 5.63 -6.72
CA LEU A 144 25.72 6.62 -6.72
C LEU A 144 25.30 6.96 -5.30
N GLU A 145 25.08 5.97 -4.45
CA GLU A 145 24.72 6.17 -3.04
C GLU A 145 25.77 7.00 -2.28
N LYS A 146 27.07 6.67 -2.45
CA LYS A 146 28.17 7.46 -1.87
C LYS A 146 28.17 8.91 -2.37
N LYS A 147 27.82 9.12 -3.64
CA LYS A 147 27.77 10.44 -4.25
C LYS A 147 26.58 11.26 -3.75
N LEU A 148 25.41 10.63 -3.56
CA LEU A 148 24.25 11.26 -2.93
C LEU A 148 24.59 11.73 -1.51
N LYS A 149 25.19 10.86 -0.68
CA LYS A 149 25.69 11.23 0.67
C LYS A 149 26.68 12.39 0.64
N LEU A 150 27.59 12.40 -0.34
CA LEU A 150 28.53 13.51 -0.53
C LEU A 150 27.81 14.81 -0.90
N TYR A 151 26.82 14.76 -1.77
CA TYR A 151 26.08 15.93 -2.23
C TYR A 151 25.16 16.50 -1.15
N GLU A 152 24.45 15.65 -0.42
CA GLU A 152 23.68 16.02 0.78
C GLU A 152 24.58 16.81 1.75
N ARG A 153 25.78 16.30 2.05
CA ARG A 153 26.74 16.98 2.92
C ARG A 153 27.29 18.30 2.36
N LEU A 154 27.65 18.33 1.07
CA LEU A 154 28.28 19.50 0.45
C LEU A 154 27.30 20.64 0.19
N TYR A 155 26.07 20.30 -0.21
CA TYR A 155 25.05 21.27 -0.60
C TYR A 155 24.02 21.53 0.50
N ARG A 156 24.04 20.76 1.60
CA ARG A 156 23.07 20.84 2.71
C ARG A 156 21.63 20.71 2.23
N VAL A 157 21.40 19.73 1.36
CA VAL A 157 20.08 19.42 0.76
C VAL A 157 19.63 18.04 1.21
N ASP A 158 18.32 17.85 1.37
CA ASP A 158 17.75 16.54 1.64
C ASP A 158 17.74 15.69 0.37
N LEU A 159 18.25 14.46 0.49
CA LEU A 159 18.27 13.44 -0.55
C LEU A 159 17.87 12.07 0.00
N VAL A 160 17.08 12.02 1.09
CA VAL A 160 16.60 10.78 1.72
C VAL A 160 15.86 9.91 0.71
N GLU A 161 14.83 10.44 0.05
CA GLU A 161 14.06 9.73 -0.97
C GLU A 161 14.95 9.11 -2.07
N ALA A 162 15.88 9.87 -2.62
CA ALA A 162 16.80 9.39 -3.65
C ALA A 162 17.75 8.29 -3.14
N LYS A 163 18.09 8.27 -1.84
CA LYS A 163 18.91 7.21 -1.23
C LYS A 163 18.08 5.96 -1.00
N ASP A 164 16.83 6.11 -0.56
CA ASP A 164 15.92 4.99 -0.29
C ASP A 164 15.58 4.25 -1.58
N LEU A 165 15.25 4.97 -2.65
CA LEU A 165 15.06 4.41 -4.00
C LEU A 165 16.30 3.67 -4.52
N VAL A 166 17.52 4.13 -4.20
CA VAL A 166 18.74 3.41 -4.54
C VAL A 166 18.87 2.11 -3.74
N GLY A 167 18.39 2.09 -2.49
CA GLY A 167 18.26 0.87 -1.67
C GLY A 167 17.30 -0.13 -2.31
N GLU A 168 16.08 0.32 -2.61
CA GLU A 168 15.03 -0.52 -3.22
C GLU A 168 15.47 -1.10 -4.58
N ILE A 169 16.12 -0.30 -5.44
CA ILE A 169 16.67 -0.79 -6.71
C ILE A 169 17.72 -1.88 -6.47
N LYS A 170 18.55 -1.77 -5.43
CA LYS A 170 19.54 -2.81 -5.13
C LYS A 170 18.87 -4.09 -4.66
N ASP A 171 17.86 -3.97 -3.82
CA ASP A 171 17.15 -5.11 -3.29
C ASP A 171 16.39 -5.80 -4.42
N LYS A 172 15.64 -5.06 -5.23
CA LYS A 172 14.87 -5.65 -6.35
C LYS A 172 15.75 -6.20 -7.48
N ALA A 173 16.88 -5.57 -7.79
CA ALA A 173 17.76 -6.03 -8.88
C ALA A 173 18.78 -7.10 -8.48
N TYR A 174 19.07 -7.30 -7.18
CA TYR A 174 20.13 -8.19 -6.71
C TYR A 174 19.81 -9.07 -5.51
N THR A 175 18.56 -9.09 -5.03
CA THR A 175 18.10 -10.15 -4.13
C THR A 175 17.97 -11.46 -4.91
N LYS A 176 18.52 -12.52 -4.33
CA LYS A 176 18.64 -13.86 -4.90
C LYS A 176 17.40 -14.68 -4.63
#